data_AF-A0A967WKM4-F1
#
_entry.id   AF-A0A967WKM4-F1
#
_cell.length_a   1.000
_cell.length_b   1.000
_cell.length_c   1.000
_cell.angle_alpha   90.00
_cell.angle_beta   90.00
_cell.angle_gamma   90.00
#
_symmetry.space_group_name_H-M   'P 1'
#
loop_
_entity.id
_entity.type
_entity.pdbx_description
1 polymer ?
#
loop_
_entity_poly.entity_id
_entity_poly.type
_entity_poly.pdbx_seq_one_letter_code
_entity_poly.pdbx_strand_id
1 'polypeptide(L)'
;MPSSIGIATMVGMAVVMDHAGMTYVLATGLGKAAGPLYPLVAPYIGMLGAFMTGSNTNSNVVFAPLQQQAAELLGISVAVILAAQTTGGALGSMLAPAKLIVGCSTAGLAGQEGKVLKKTLVPGLIIAGVVGLLAWLAIWLGVE
;
A
#
# COMPACT_ATOMS: atom_id res chain seq x y z
N MET A 1 9.97 23.00 3.43
CA MET A 1 10.68 21.81 3.91
C MET A 1 11.09 20.99 2.68
N PRO A 2 12.38 20.71 2.47
CA PRO A 2 12.82 19.85 1.36
C PRO A 2 12.20 18.46 1.49
N SER A 3 11.65 17.91 0.41
CA SER A 3 11.11 16.54 0.34
C SER A 3 12.11 15.48 0.81
N SER A 4 13.42 15.76 0.66
CA SER A 4 14.52 14.91 1.11
C SER A 4 14.51 14.62 2.60
N ILE A 5 14.09 15.58 3.45
CA ILE A 5 14.02 15.35 4.91
C ILE A 5 12.93 14.33 5.22
N GLY A 6 11.77 14.45 4.57
CA GLY A 6 10.67 13.50 4.75
C GLY A 6 11.03 12.09 4.27
N ILE A 7 11.76 11.97 3.16
CA ILE A 7 12.25 10.67 2.69
C ILE A 7 13.26 10.09 3.69
N ALA A 8 14.21 10.90 4.16
CA ALA A 8 15.22 10.46 5.13
C ALA A 8 14.60 9.96 6.44
N THR A 9 13.57 10.64 6.95
CA THR A 9 12.88 10.19 8.17
C THR A 9 12.06 8.92 7.94
N MET A 10 11.38 8.77 6.80
CA MET A 10 10.64 7.54 6.47
C MET A 10 11.58 6.35 6.27
N VAL A 11 12.71 6.55 5.58
CA VAL A 11 13.75 5.51 5.44
C VAL A 11 14.33 5.16 6.81
N GLY A 12 14.65 6.17 7.64
CA GLY A 12 15.11 5.94 9.01
C GLY A 12 14.13 5.13 9.85
N MET A 13 12.84 5.45 9.77
CA MET A 13 11.78 4.67 10.41
C MET A 13 11.75 3.22 9.91
N ALA A 14 11.77 3.01 8.58
CA ALA A 14 11.73 1.68 7.99
C ALA A 14 12.94 0.82 8.42
N VAL A 15 14.14 1.41 8.46
CA VAL A 15 15.36 0.73 8.93
C VAL A 15 15.26 0.38 10.41
N VAL A 16 14.74 1.27 11.26
CA VAL A 16 14.53 1.00 12.68
C VAL A 16 13.49 -0.11 12.88
N MET A 17 12.39 -0.10 12.11
CA MET A 17 11.38 -1.16 12.16
C MET A 17 11.96 -2.53 11.83
N ASP A 18 12.83 -2.58 10.82
CA ASP A 18 13.50 -3.81 10.41
C ASP A 18 14.49 -4.30 11.47
N HIS A 19 15.38 -3.42 11.95
CA HIS A 19 16.38 -3.77 12.98
C HIS A 19 15.77 -4.12 14.33
N ALA A 20 14.64 -3.51 14.68
CA ALA A 20 13.91 -3.84 15.90
C ALA A 20 13.06 -5.13 15.78
N GLY A 21 13.05 -5.78 14.61
CA GLY A 21 12.25 -6.99 14.34
C GLY A 21 10.75 -6.74 14.25
N MET A 22 10.30 -5.47 14.24
CA MET A 22 8.88 -5.13 14.15
C MET A 22 8.29 -5.60 12.82
N THR A 23 9.04 -5.42 11.73
CA THR A 23 8.66 -5.88 10.38
C THR A 23 8.38 -7.38 10.38
N TYR A 24 9.26 -8.17 11.00
CA TYR A 24 9.15 -9.63 11.08
C TYR A 24 7.94 -10.08 11.90
N VAL A 25 7.70 -9.45 13.04
CA VAL A 25 6.54 -9.77 13.91
C VAL A 25 5.23 -9.45 13.20
N LEU A 26 5.14 -8.30 12.54
CA LEU A 26 3.95 -7.92 11.77
C LEU A 26 3.74 -8.83 10.56
N ALA A 27 4.79 -9.14 9.81
CA ALA A 27 4.75 -10.06 8.67
C ALA A 27 4.28 -11.45 9.11
N THR A 28 4.80 -11.97 10.22
CA THR A 28 4.40 -13.27 10.78
C THR A 28 2.95 -13.25 11.26
N GLY A 29 2.51 -12.19 11.93
CA GLY A 29 1.14 -12.05 12.41
C GLY A 29 0.14 -11.97 11.26
N LEU A 30 0.40 -11.13 10.26
CA LEU A 30 -0.45 -10.98 9.08
C LEU A 30 -0.43 -12.23 8.21
N GLY A 31 0.74 -12.85 8.01
CA GLY A 31 0.88 -14.08 7.27
C GLY A 31 0.12 -15.24 7.91
N LYS A 32 0.18 -15.40 9.24
CA LYS A 32 -0.60 -16.43 9.94
C LYS A 32 -2.11 -16.14 9.92
N ALA A 33 -2.51 -14.88 10.02
CA ALA A 33 -3.92 -14.50 10.04
C ALA A 33 -4.59 -14.64 8.66
N ALA A 34 -3.91 -14.18 7.60
CA ALA A 34 -4.45 -14.20 6.24
C ALA A 34 -4.13 -15.52 5.51
N GLY A 35 -3.01 -16.16 5.82
CA GLY A 35 -2.56 -17.41 5.21
C GLY A 35 -2.55 -17.33 3.68
N PRO A 36 -3.16 -18.30 2.97
CA PRO A 36 -3.27 -18.30 1.51
C PRO A 36 -4.00 -17.09 0.92
N LEU A 37 -4.76 -16.35 1.72
CA LEU A 37 -5.51 -15.17 1.28
C LEU A 37 -4.71 -13.87 1.43
N TYR A 38 -3.46 -13.92 1.89
CA TYR A 38 -2.59 -12.74 2.01
C TYR A 38 -2.50 -11.87 0.75
N PRO A 39 -2.43 -12.42 -0.48
CA PRO A 39 -2.40 -11.60 -1.70
C PRO A 39 -3.62 -10.70 -1.88
N LEU A 40 -4.78 -11.08 -1.32
CA LEU A 40 -5.98 -10.24 -1.34
C LEU A 40 -5.83 -8.99 -0.47
N VAL A 41 -5.03 -9.08 0.60
CA VAL A 41 -4.85 -8.02 1.59
C VAL A 41 -3.69 -7.08 1.22
N ALA A 42 -2.68 -7.59 0.51
CA ALA A 42 -1.50 -6.84 0.06
C ALA A 42 -1.82 -5.45 -0.57
N PRO A 43 -2.74 -5.32 -1.55
CA PRO A 43 -3.04 -4.02 -2.14
C PRO A 43 -3.72 -3.05 -1.17
N TYR A 44 -4.46 -3.54 -0.17
CA TYR A 44 -5.08 -2.68 0.84
C TYR A 44 -4.05 -2.11 1.81
N ILE A 45 -3.02 -2.89 2.17
CA ILE A 45 -1.90 -2.39 2.98
C ILE A 45 -1.19 -1.24 2.24
N GLY A 46 -0.91 -1.42 0.95
CA GLY A 46 -0.32 -0.37 0.11
C GLY A 46 -1.20 0.87 0.01
N MET A 47 -2.51 0.66 -0.19
CA MET A 47 -3.51 1.73 -0.23
C MET A 47 -3.55 2.53 1.07
N LEU A 48 -3.58 1.87 2.22
CA LEU A 48 -3.60 2.53 3.53
C LEU A 48 -2.33 3.34 3.75
N GLY A 49 -1.15 2.78 3.45
CA GLY A 49 0.13 3.48 3.58
C GLY A 49 0.19 4.75 2.73
N ALA A 50 -0.27 4.68 1.48
CA ALA A 50 -0.26 5.84 0.60
C ALA A 50 -1.36 6.86 0.92
N PHE A 51 -2.51 6.42 1.43
CA PHE A 51 -3.57 7.30 1.91
C PHE A 51 -3.10 8.15 3.10
N MET A 52 -2.42 7.52 4.06
CA MET A 52 -1.87 8.19 5.26
C MET A 52 -0.71 9.14 4.92
N THR A 53 0.20 8.71 4.04
CA THR A 53 1.42 9.47 3.71
C THR A 53 1.25 10.44 2.56
N GLY A 54 0.20 10.30 1.75
CA GLY A 54 0.00 11.03 0.50
C GLY A 54 0.92 10.62 -0.65
N SER A 55 1.78 9.60 -0.48
CA SER A 55 2.84 9.25 -1.42
C SER A 55 2.99 7.74 -1.59
N ASN A 56 2.94 7.27 -2.85
CA ASN A 56 3.21 5.87 -3.16
C ASN A 56 4.64 5.48 -2.78
N THR A 57 5.61 6.36 -3.04
CA THR A 57 7.01 6.14 -2.66
C THR A 57 7.16 5.97 -1.16
N ASN A 58 6.53 6.81 -0.35
CA ASN A 58 6.63 6.72 1.11
C ASN A 58 5.94 5.46 1.64
N SER A 59 4.79 5.07 1.05
CA SER A 59 4.13 3.79 1.36
C SER A 59 5.07 2.61 1.10
N ASN A 60 5.74 2.58 -0.04
CA ASN A 60 6.66 1.50 -0.39
C ASN A 60 7.90 1.48 0.51
N VAL A 61 8.46 2.64 0.89
CA VAL A 61 9.59 2.69 1.83
C VAL A 61 9.24 2.01 3.17
N VAL A 62 8.02 2.23 3.68
CA VAL A 62 7.61 1.70 4.99
C VAL A 62 7.13 0.26 4.92
N PHE A 63 6.32 -0.09 3.91
CA PHE A 63 5.57 -1.35 3.90
C PHE A 63 6.09 -2.38 2.89
N ALA A 64 6.90 -2.03 1.88
CA ALA A 64 7.47 -3.03 0.98
C ALA A 64 8.36 -4.05 1.71
N PRO A 65 9.21 -3.67 2.69
CA PRO A 65 9.98 -4.67 3.46
C PRO A 65 9.08 -5.64 4.24
N LEU A 66 7.98 -5.15 4.81
CA LEU A 66 6.97 -5.98 5.48
C LEU A 66 6.32 -6.97 4.52
N GLN A 67 5.93 -6.50 3.33
CA GLN A 67 5.30 -7.31 2.30
C GLN A 67 6.26 -8.38 1.75
N GLN A 68 7.52 -8.01 1.56
CA GLN A 68 8.58 -8.92 1.17
C GLN A 68 8.76 -10.03 2.22
N GLN A 69 8.95 -9.67 3.49
CA GLN A 69 9.10 -10.65 4.57
C GLN A 69 7.87 -11.56 4.69
N ALA A 70 6.67 -11.02 4.52
CA ALA A 70 5.45 -11.82 4.55
C ALA A 70 5.36 -12.81 3.37
N ALA A 71 5.75 -12.38 2.17
CA ALA A 71 5.79 -13.25 0.99
C ALA A 71 6.81 -14.39 1.16
N GLU A 72 8.00 -14.06 1.68
CA GLU A 72 9.06 -15.05 1.97
C GLU A 72 8.61 -16.05 3.05
N LEU A 73 7.96 -15.59 4.12
CA LEU A 73 7.43 -16.44 5.19
C LEU A 73 6.31 -17.36 4.70
N LEU A 74 5.49 -16.91 3.75
CA LEU A 74 4.39 -17.69 3.17
C LEU A 74 4.84 -18.57 2.00
N GLY A 75 6.08 -18.42 1.51
CA GLY A 75 6.57 -19.15 0.35
C GLY A 75 5.83 -18.80 -0.95
N ILE A 76 5.41 -17.54 -1.10
CA ILE A 76 4.71 -17.03 -2.30
C ILE A 76 5.59 -16.02 -3.04
N SER A 77 5.26 -15.72 -4.31
CA SER A 77 6.04 -14.77 -5.11
C SER A 77 6.14 -13.38 -4.45
N VAL A 78 7.38 -12.99 -4.15
CA VAL A 78 7.71 -11.64 -3.66
C VAL A 78 7.35 -10.60 -4.72
N ALA A 79 7.62 -10.87 -6.01
CA ALA A 79 7.37 -9.93 -7.09
C ALA A 79 5.87 -9.62 -7.21
N VAL A 80 5.00 -10.63 -7.17
CA VAL A 80 3.55 -10.44 -7.25
C VAL A 80 3.03 -9.65 -6.05
N ILE A 81 3.50 -9.96 -4.84
CA ILE A 81 3.09 -9.25 -3.62
C ILE A 81 3.55 -7.79 -3.64
N LEU A 82 4.79 -7.51 -4.05
CA LEU A 82 5.31 -6.15 -4.17
C LEU A 82 4.61 -5.36 -5.30
N ALA A 83 4.23 -6.03 -6.38
CA ALA A 83 3.41 -5.44 -7.44
C ALA A 83 2.02 -5.06 -6.93
N ALA A 84 1.38 -5.93 -6.13
CA ALA A 84 0.10 -5.63 -5.50
C ALA A 84 0.22 -4.46 -4.50
N GLN A 85 1.27 -4.44 -3.68
CA GLN A 85 1.58 -3.35 -2.74
C GLN A 85 1.71 -2.00 -3.45
N THR A 86 2.54 -1.89 -4.49
CA THR A 86 2.74 -0.62 -5.20
C THR A 86 1.49 -0.18 -5.97
N THR A 87 0.73 -1.13 -6.52
CA THR A 87 -0.55 -0.85 -7.18
C THR A 87 -1.57 -0.31 -6.18
N GLY A 88 -1.67 -0.95 -5.02
CA GLY A 88 -2.44 -0.48 -3.88
C GLY A 88 -2.05 0.93 -3.46
N GLY A 89 -0.75 1.21 -3.34
CA GLY A 89 -0.24 2.53 -2.98
C GLY A 89 -0.49 3.61 -4.03
N ALA A 90 -0.56 3.26 -5.32
CA ALA A 90 -1.03 4.18 -6.36
C ALA A 90 -2.51 4.55 -6.16
N LEU A 91 -3.37 3.57 -5.86
CA LEU A 91 -4.79 3.80 -5.57
C LEU A 91 -4.98 4.62 -4.29
N GLY A 92 -4.24 4.31 -3.23
CA GLY A 92 -4.29 5.06 -1.97
C GLY A 92 -3.81 6.50 -2.13
N SER A 93 -2.78 6.72 -2.96
CA SER A 93 -2.31 8.06 -3.31
C SER A 93 -3.40 8.92 -3.95
N MET A 94 -4.18 8.35 -4.87
CA MET A 94 -5.30 9.08 -5.50
C MET A 94 -6.34 9.51 -4.46
N LEU A 95 -6.55 8.72 -3.42
CA LEU A 95 -7.52 8.99 -2.35
C LEU A 95 -6.96 9.88 -1.22
N ALA A 96 -5.65 10.17 -1.23
CA ALA A 96 -5.02 10.89 -0.13
C ALA A 96 -5.53 12.34 -0.03
N PRO A 97 -5.79 12.87 1.18
CA PRO A 97 -6.34 14.21 1.37
C PRO A 97 -5.54 15.30 0.66
N ALA A 98 -4.21 15.27 0.78
CA ALA A 98 -3.34 16.27 0.16
C ALA A 98 -3.48 16.31 -1.38
N LYS A 99 -3.60 15.15 -2.02
CA LYS A 99 -3.78 15.04 -3.48
C LYS A 99 -5.19 15.39 -3.91
N LEU A 100 -6.19 15.03 -3.12
CA LEU A 100 -7.58 15.41 -3.37
C LEU A 100 -7.79 16.92 -3.29
N ILE A 101 -7.16 17.62 -2.34
CA ILE A 101 -7.24 19.09 -2.25
C ILE A 101 -6.70 19.74 -3.53
N VAL A 102 -5.54 19.29 -4.02
CA VAL A 102 -4.92 19.79 -5.26
C VAL A 102 -5.77 19.44 -6.49
N GLY A 103 -6.31 18.22 -6.54
CA GLY A 103 -7.21 17.80 -7.61
C GLY A 103 -8.52 18.62 -7.63
N CYS A 104 -9.11 18.87 -6.47
CA CYS A 104 -10.34 19.66 -6.37
C CYS A 104 -10.12 21.13 -6.73
N SER A 105 -9.00 21.73 -6.33
CA SER A 105 -8.70 23.13 -6.65
C SER A 105 -8.52 23.34 -8.16
N THR A 106 -7.87 22.40 -8.84
CA THR A 106 -7.65 22.45 -10.30
C THR A 106 -8.92 22.12 -11.10
N ALA A 107 -9.82 21.29 -10.57
CA ALA A 107 -11.07 20.92 -11.22
C ALA A 107 -12.24 21.90 -10.96
N GLY A 108 -12.02 23.02 -10.25
CA GLY A 108 -13.08 23.96 -9.87
C GLY A 108 -14.04 23.42 -8.81
N LEU A 109 -13.60 22.42 -8.04
CA LEU A 109 -14.36 21.72 -6.99
C LEU A 109 -13.83 22.02 -5.58
N ALA A 110 -13.11 23.13 -5.38
CA ALA A 110 -12.57 23.52 -4.08
C ALA A 110 -13.68 23.55 -3.01
N GLY A 111 -13.41 22.97 -1.83
CA GLY A 111 -14.39 22.82 -0.76
C GLY A 111 -15.34 21.62 -0.93
N GLN A 112 -15.20 20.84 -2.01
CA GLN A 112 -15.99 19.62 -2.26
C GLN A 112 -15.16 18.33 -2.15
N GLU A 113 -14.00 18.37 -1.49
CA GLU A 113 -13.04 17.27 -1.37
C GLU A 113 -13.70 16.03 -0.76
N GLY A 114 -14.55 16.22 0.26
CA GLY A 114 -15.29 15.13 0.89
C GLY A 114 -16.29 14.43 -0.05
N LYS A 115 -16.93 15.18 -0.96
CA LYS A 115 -17.83 14.60 -1.98
C LYS A 115 -17.04 13.81 -3.01
N VAL A 116 -15.90 14.34 -3.44
CA VAL A 116 -15.00 13.65 -4.38
C VAL A 116 -14.46 12.37 -3.74
N LEU A 117 -13.92 12.44 -2.51
CA LEU A 117 -13.44 11.28 -1.76
C LEU A 117 -14.53 10.22 -1.65
N LYS A 118 -15.75 10.58 -1.25
CA LYS A 118 -16.86 9.62 -1.13
C LYS A 118 -17.17 8.94 -2.47
N LYS A 119 -17.06 9.67 -3.58
CA LYS A 119 -17.30 9.15 -4.93
C LYS A 119 -16.15 8.29 -5.45
N THR A 120 -14.91 8.55 -5.05
CA THR A 120 -13.72 7.81 -5.51
C THR A 120 -13.33 6.65 -4.59
N LEU A 121 -13.70 6.70 -3.31
CA LEU A 121 -13.34 5.68 -2.30
C LEU A 121 -13.88 4.31 -2.67
N VAL A 122 -15.17 4.21 -3.00
CA VAL A 122 -15.80 2.91 -3.32
C VAL A 122 -15.17 2.30 -4.58
N PRO A 123 -15.04 3.01 -5.73
CA PRO A 123 -14.28 2.51 -6.88
C PRO A 123 -12.85 2.11 -6.53
N GLY A 124 -12.14 2.91 -5.72
CA GLY A 124 -10.78 2.62 -5.30
C GLY A 124 -10.68 1.29 -4.55
N LEU A 125 -11.57 1.06 -3.57
CA LEU A 125 -11.62 -0.19 -2.81
C LEU A 125 -11.98 -1.41 -3.68
N ILE A 126 -12.87 -1.24 -4.65
CA ILE A 126 -13.21 -2.29 -5.61
C ILE A 126 -12.00 -2.64 -6.48
N ILE A 127 -11.30 -1.63 -7.02
CA ILE A 127 -10.12 -1.86 -7.85
C ILE A 127 -9.01 -2.53 -7.03
N ALA A 128 -8.79 -2.13 -5.77
CA ALA A 128 -7.85 -2.83 -4.89
C ALA A 128 -8.24 -4.29 -4.66
N GLY A 129 -9.53 -4.58 -4.52
CA GLY A 129 -10.02 -5.96 -4.41
C GLY A 129 -9.77 -6.77 -5.67
N VAL A 130 -10.00 -6.18 -6.85
CA VAL A 130 -9.68 -6.81 -8.15
C VAL A 130 -8.17 -7.08 -8.27
N VAL A 131 -7.32 -6.11 -7.90
CA VAL A 131 -5.85 -6.30 -7.88
C VAL A 131 -5.47 -7.42 -6.93
N GLY A 132 -6.09 -7.50 -5.76
CA GLY A 132 -5.86 -8.58 -4.81
C GLY A 132 -6.24 -9.94 -5.39
N LEU A 133 -7.42 -10.05 -6.02
CA LEU A 133 -7.87 -11.26 -6.70
C LEU A 133 -6.92 -11.67 -7.82
N LEU A 134 -6.44 -10.72 -8.62
CA LEU A 134 -5.45 -10.97 -9.67
C LEU A 134 -4.12 -11.45 -9.09
N ALA A 135 -3.65 -10.85 -8.00
CA ALA A 135 -2.42 -11.27 -7.31
C ALA A 135 -2.56 -12.69 -6.75
N TRP A 136 -3.71 -13.00 -6.15
CA TRP A 136 -4.03 -14.33 -5.65
C TRP A 136 -4.07 -15.38 -6.77
N LEU A 137 -4.73 -15.07 -7.88
CA LEU A 137 -4.76 -15.93 -9.08
C LEU A 137 -3.38 -16.10 -9.69
N ALA A 138 -2.57 -15.04 -9.77
CA ALA A 138 -1.21 -15.11 -10.30
C ALA A 138 -0.33 -16.06 -9.48
N ILE A 139 -0.40 -15.98 -8.15
CA ILE A 139 0.31 -16.90 -7.25
C ILE A 139 -0.22 -18.33 -7.42
N TRP A 140 -1.53 -18.51 -7.54
CA TRP A 140 -2.12 -19.83 -7.77
C TRP A 140 -1.70 -20.47 -9.10
N LEU A 141 -1.54 -19.66 -10.15
CA LEU A 141 -1.02 -20.08 -11.46
C LEU A 141 0.49 -20.33 -11.49
N GLY A 142 1.19 -20.11 -10.38
CA GLY A 142 2.64 -20.30 -10.28
C GLY A 142 3.46 -19.23 -10.98
N VAL A 143 2.93 -18.00 -11.11
CA VAL A 143 3.69 -16.86 -11.63
C VAL A 143 4.70 -16.43 -10.55
N GLU A 144 5.98 -16.46 -10.92
CA GLU A 144 7.10 -16.03 -10.06
C GLU A 144 7.40 -14.53 -10.16
#